data_AF-A0A7S0GDS4-F1
#
_entry.id   AF-A0A7S0GDS4-F1
#
_cell.length_a   1.000
_cell.length_b   1.000
_cell.length_c   1.000
_cell.angle_alpha   90.00
_cell.angle_beta   90.00
_cell.angle_gamma   90.00
#
_symmetry.space_group_name_H-M   'P 1'
#
loop_
_entity.id
_entity.type
_entity.pdbx_description
1 polymer ?
#
loop_
_entity_poly.entity_id
_entity_poly.type
_entity_poly.pdbx_seq_one_letter_code
_entity_poly.pdbx_strand_id
1 'polypeptide(L)'
;QEDQWDKQYKELVSYVKQFGHARVPSKFPGNQSLANWVNVQRNKLKSFQNGDSSSGMTGNQVELLKKVGFEWNMICTPNDQWNEHYKELVSYVQEFGHAQVSKARNPQLAIWSQYQRANYKKLQNGDLLPKITERKIGLLDLVGFEWNCSEYSWYRSFEDLLDFVKEFGHARVPKVYLHNPPLAL
;
A
#
# COMPACT_ATOMS: atom_id res chain seq x y z
N GLN A 1 -5.93 43.02 -0.68
CA GLN A 1 -5.09 42.16 0.18
C GLN A 1 -5.26 40.76 -0.36
N GLU A 2 -4.22 40.19 -0.95
CA GLU A 2 -4.28 38.81 -1.44
C GLU A 2 -4.31 37.90 -0.21
N ASP A 3 -5.33 37.05 -0.09
CA ASP A 3 -5.48 36.18 1.07
C ASP A 3 -4.28 35.24 1.13
N GLN A 4 -3.71 35.03 2.32
CA GLN A 4 -2.53 34.17 2.52
C GLN A 4 -2.79 32.75 1.99
N TRP A 5 -4.06 32.33 1.95
CA TRP A 5 -4.49 31.09 1.34
C TRP A 5 -4.32 31.09 -0.19
N ASP A 6 -4.73 32.16 -0.89
CA ASP A 6 -4.63 32.27 -2.35
C ASP A 6 -3.19 32.24 -2.83
N LYS A 7 -2.29 32.90 -2.09
CA LYS A 7 -0.85 32.87 -2.38
C LYS A 7 -0.30 31.44 -2.32
N GLN A 8 -0.63 30.69 -1.27
CA GLN A 8 -0.15 29.31 -1.11
C GLN A 8 -0.80 28.35 -2.11
N TYR A 9 -2.05 28.60 -2.48
CA TYR A 9 -2.72 27.85 -3.53
C TYR A 9 -2.04 28.04 -4.89
N LYS A 10 -1.61 29.27 -5.23
CA LYS A 10 -0.83 29.54 -6.45
C LYS A 10 0.51 28.80 -6.45
N GLU A 11 1.20 28.77 -5.30
CA GLU A 11 2.43 27.99 -5.13
C GLU A 11 2.21 26.49 -5.33
N LEU A 12 1.10 25.94 -4.82
CA LEU A 12 0.72 24.55 -5.07
C LEU A 12 0.44 24.29 -6.56
N VAL A 13 -0.24 25.21 -7.25
CA VAL A 13 -0.48 25.08 -8.70
C VAL A 13 0.84 25.08 -9.47
N SER A 14 1.79 25.94 -9.11
CA SER A 14 3.13 25.95 -9.70
C SER A 14 3.87 24.65 -9.44
N TYR A 15 3.78 24.10 -8.22
CA TYR A 15 4.33 22.80 -7.87
C TYR A 15 3.72 21.67 -8.73
N VAL A 16 2.39 21.65 -8.88
CA VAL A 16 1.70 20.65 -9.74
C VAL A 16 2.14 20.77 -11.19
N LYS A 17 2.33 21.98 -11.72
CA LYS A 17 2.84 22.20 -13.07
C LYS A 17 4.26 21.67 -13.25
N GLN A 18 5.10 21.80 -12.22
CA GLN A 18 6.50 21.37 -12.26
C GLN A 18 6.66 19.86 -12.08
N PHE A 19 5.91 19.25 -11.16
CA PHE A 19 6.09 17.85 -10.74
C PHE A 19 4.97 16.92 -11.23
N GLY A 20 3.95 17.44 -11.88
CA GLY A 20 2.80 16.67 -12.40
C GLY A 20 1.82 16.18 -11.34
N HIS A 21 2.03 16.53 -10.07
CA HIS A 21 1.21 16.06 -8.95
C HIS A 21 1.17 17.05 -7.79
N ALA A 22 0.13 17.00 -6.96
CA ALA A 22 0.00 17.84 -5.76
C ALA A 22 0.71 17.28 -4.52
N ARG A 23 1.61 16.30 -4.72
CA ARG A 23 2.28 15.56 -3.64
C ARG A 23 3.49 16.27 -3.05
N VAL A 24 3.26 17.37 -2.34
CA VAL A 24 4.36 18.13 -1.72
C VAL A 24 4.94 17.37 -0.52
N PRO A 25 6.26 17.07 -0.48
CA PRO A 25 6.94 16.47 0.67
C PRO A 25 6.90 17.35 1.91
N SER A 26 6.87 16.75 3.11
CA SER A 26 6.83 17.48 4.39
C SER A 26 8.09 18.33 4.66
N LYS A 27 9.22 17.93 4.09
CA LYS A 27 10.51 18.66 4.11
C LYS A 27 10.91 19.08 2.70
N PHE A 28 10.01 19.72 1.96
CA PHE A 28 10.29 20.14 0.59
C PHE A 28 11.35 21.25 0.57
N PRO A 29 12.58 20.99 0.07
CA PRO A 29 13.68 21.96 0.16
C PRO A 29 13.46 23.19 -0.72
N GLY A 30 12.64 23.08 -1.78
CA GLY A 30 12.32 24.20 -2.66
C GLY A 30 11.37 25.23 -2.04
N ASN A 31 10.51 24.81 -1.10
CA ASN A 31 9.56 25.70 -0.43
C ASN A 31 8.99 25.06 0.85
N GLN A 32 9.65 25.28 1.99
CA GLN A 32 9.20 24.75 3.28
C GLN A 32 7.87 25.38 3.75
N SER A 33 7.58 26.62 3.34
CA SER A 33 6.32 27.29 3.65
C SER A 33 5.13 26.57 3.01
N LEU A 34 5.27 26.19 1.73
CA LEU A 34 4.27 25.41 1.00
C LEU A 34 4.08 24.03 1.65
N ALA A 35 5.16 23.34 2.02
CA ALA A 35 5.08 22.04 2.69
C ALA A 35 4.29 22.09 4.01
N ASN A 36 4.55 23.12 4.83
CA ASN A 36 3.82 23.33 6.08
C ASN A 36 2.34 23.65 5.82
N TRP A 37 2.05 24.52 4.85
CA TRP A 37 0.68 24.87 4.49
C TRP A 37 -0.11 23.65 3.98
N VAL A 38 0.49 22.84 3.12
CA VAL A 38 -0.10 21.60 2.60
C VAL A 38 -0.45 20.63 3.74
N ASN A 39 0.41 20.49 4.75
CA ASN A 39 0.13 19.67 5.93
C ASN A 39 -1.04 20.21 6.75
N VAL A 40 -1.13 21.53 6.92
CA VAL A 40 -2.27 22.17 7.60
C VAL A 40 -3.57 21.91 6.84
N GLN A 41 -3.58 22.04 5.51
CA GLN A 41 -4.77 21.75 4.69
C GLN A 41 -5.22 20.30 4.87
N ARG A 42 -4.30 19.33 4.85
CA ARG A 42 -4.62 17.90 5.07
C ARG A 42 -5.31 17.65 6.42
N ASN A 43 -4.81 18.28 7.50
CA ASN A 43 -5.41 18.15 8.83
C ASN A 43 -6.81 18.76 8.89
N LYS A 44 -7.00 19.97 8.34
CA LYS A 44 -8.30 20.63 8.27
C LYS A 44 -9.32 19.80 7.48
N LEU A 45 -8.87 19.14 6.43
CA LEU A 45 -9.69 18.26 5.61
C LEU A 45 -10.18 17.02 6.31
N LYS A 46 -9.29 16.40 7.10
CA LYS A 46 -9.65 15.26 7.93
C LYS A 46 -10.73 15.64 8.96
N SER A 47 -10.58 16.80 9.61
CA SER A 47 -11.59 17.32 10.53
C SER A 47 -12.91 17.61 9.81
N PHE A 48 -12.87 18.28 8.66
CA PHE A 48 -14.07 18.59 7.86
C PHE A 48 -14.85 17.34 7.45
N GLN A 49 -14.17 16.25 7.05
CA GLN A 49 -14.81 14.98 6.69
C GLN A 49 -15.44 14.27 7.89
N ASN A 50 -14.89 14.44 9.08
CA ASN A 50 -15.43 13.87 10.31
C ASN A 50 -16.61 14.68 10.87
N GLY A 51 -17.13 15.65 10.12
CA GLY A 51 -18.22 16.52 10.56
C GLY A 51 -17.78 17.61 11.55
N ASP A 52 -16.47 17.78 11.76
CA ASP A 52 -15.95 18.81 12.65
C ASP A 52 -15.97 20.18 11.96
N SER A 53 -16.98 20.96 12.36
CA SER A 53 -17.23 22.31 11.87
C SER A 53 -16.18 23.33 12.35
N SER A 54 -15.30 22.96 13.29
CA SER A 54 -14.21 23.80 13.79
C SER A 54 -12.97 23.82 12.89
N SER A 55 -12.95 23.01 11.82
CA SER A 55 -11.83 22.96 10.86
C SER A 55 -11.51 24.30 10.19
N GLY A 56 -12.46 25.24 10.19
CA GLY A 56 -12.29 26.58 9.61
C GLY A 56 -11.96 26.52 8.12
N MET A 57 -12.49 25.51 7.42
CA MET A 57 -12.28 25.29 6.00
C MET A 57 -13.61 25.44 5.26
N THR A 58 -13.58 26.18 4.16
CA THR A 58 -14.80 26.47 3.38
C THR A 58 -14.98 25.42 2.27
N GLY A 59 -16.23 25.20 1.86
CA GLY A 59 -16.53 24.33 0.72
C GLY A 59 -15.80 24.74 -0.56
N ASN A 60 -15.60 26.03 -0.78
CA ASN A 60 -14.87 26.55 -1.94
C ASN A 60 -13.38 26.17 -1.91
N GLN A 61 -12.73 26.20 -0.75
CA GLN A 61 -11.33 25.78 -0.59
C GLN A 61 -11.17 24.28 -0.86
N VAL A 62 -12.13 23.46 -0.42
CA VAL A 62 -12.19 22.01 -0.70
C VAL A 62 -12.24 21.77 -2.21
N GLU A 63 -13.11 22.48 -2.94
CA GLU A 63 -13.25 22.32 -4.39
C GLU A 63 -12.00 22.75 -5.17
N LEU A 64 -11.37 23.86 -4.76
CA LEU A 64 -10.14 24.33 -5.39
C LEU A 64 -9.00 23.33 -5.22
N LEU A 65 -8.88 22.71 -4.05
CA LEU A 65 -7.92 21.64 -3.78
C LEU A 65 -8.23 20.37 -4.60
N LYS A 66 -9.52 19.99 -4.74
CA LYS A 66 -9.92 18.89 -5.65
C LYS A 66 -9.45 19.13 -7.08
N LYS A 67 -9.65 20.35 -7.60
CA LYS A 67 -9.33 20.70 -9.00
C LYS A 67 -7.85 20.56 -9.33
N VAL A 68 -6.96 20.74 -8.36
CA VAL A 68 -5.50 20.60 -8.56
C VAL A 68 -4.99 19.19 -8.29
N GLY A 69 -5.90 18.22 -8.11
CA GLY A 69 -5.54 16.84 -7.80
C GLY A 69 -4.93 16.69 -6.40
N PHE A 70 -5.31 17.56 -5.45
CA PHE A 70 -4.83 17.50 -4.08
C PHE A 70 -5.31 16.22 -3.41
N GLU A 71 -4.39 15.29 -3.18
CA GLU A 71 -4.69 14.03 -2.54
C GLU A 71 -4.94 14.25 -1.04
N TRP A 72 -6.18 14.03 -0.62
CA TRP A 72 -6.65 14.14 0.76
C TRP A 72 -5.84 13.35 1.77
N ASN A 73 -5.24 12.25 1.31
CA ASN A 73 -4.55 11.28 2.13
C ASN A 73 -3.09 11.13 1.68
N MET A 74 -2.33 12.22 1.76
CA MET A 74 -0.88 12.09 1.89
C MET A 74 -0.55 11.97 3.37
N ILE A 75 -0.79 10.79 3.91
CA ILE A 75 -0.52 10.55 5.32
C ILE A 75 0.91 10.04 5.45
N CYS A 76 1.85 10.94 5.75
CA CYS A 76 3.12 10.61 6.42
C CYS A 76 2.85 10.12 7.85
N THR A 77 2.19 8.98 7.96
CA THR A 77 2.03 8.14 9.15
C THR A 77 2.52 6.74 8.74
N PRO A 78 2.48 5.70 9.58
CA PRO A 78 2.83 4.34 9.19
C PRO A 78 2.14 3.80 7.91
N ASN A 79 1.13 4.53 7.39
CA ASN A 79 0.56 4.32 6.06
C ASN A 79 1.49 4.66 4.88
N ASP A 80 2.47 5.57 5.00
CA ASP A 80 3.41 5.86 3.90
C ASP A 80 4.41 4.71 3.71
N GLN A 81 4.98 4.19 4.80
CA GLN A 81 5.77 2.95 4.75
C GLN A 81 4.93 1.76 4.28
N TRP A 82 3.65 1.69 4.70
CA TRP A 82 2.75 0.64 4.21
C TRP A 82 2.52 0.77 2.69
N ASN A 83 2.32 1.98 2.17
CA ASN A 83 2.12 2.23 0.75
C ASN A 83 3.39 1.96 -0.06
N GLU A 84 4.58 2.26 0.47
CA GLU A 84 5.86 1.92 -0.15
C GLU A 84 6.03 0.40 -0.24
N HIS A 85 5.86 -0.33 0.86
CA HIS A 85 5.91 -1.79 0.84
C HIS A 85 4.80 -2.41 -0.02
N TYR A 86 3.63 -1.80 -0.09
CA TYR A 86 2.58 -2.25 -1.01
C TYR A 86 3.00 -2.08 -2.47
N LYS A 87 3.65 -0.95 -2.84
CA LYS A 87 4.22 -0.79 -4.18
C LYS A 87 5.31 -1.81 -4.46
N GLU A 88 6.20 -2.05 -3.50
CA GLU A 88 7.22 -3.10 -3.61
C GLU A 88 6.60 -4.48 -3.80
N LEU A 89 5.49 -4.78 -3.09
CA LEU A 89 4.74 -6.02 -3.26
C LEU A 89 4.12 -6.11 -4.66
N VAL A 90 3.54 -5.03 -5.18
CA VAL A 90 3.00 -5.00 -6.55
C VAL A 90 4.09 -5.30 -7.57
N SER A 91 5.25 -4.65 -7.45
CA SER A 91 6.40 -4.93 -8.32
C SER A 91 6.88 -6.38 -8.18
N TYR A 92 6.91 -6.91 -6.96
CA TYR A 92 7.27 -8.30 -6.70
C TYR A 92 6.27 -9.28 -7.35
N VAL A 93 4.97 -9.02 -7.24
CA VAL A 93 3.93 -9.83 -7.89
C VAL A 93 4.03 -9.75 -9.41
N GLN A 94 4.36 -8.58 -9.97
CA GLN A 94 4.60 -8.44 -11.41
C GLN A 94 5.83 -9.24 -11.89
N GLU A 95 6.88 -9.33 -11.08
CA GLU A 95 8.11 -10.05 -11.42
C GLU A 95 7.98 -11.57 -11.24
N PHE A 96 7.34 -12.02 -10.15
CA PHE A 96 7.31 -13.43 -9.74
C PHE A 96 5.94 -14.11 -9.92
N GLY A 97 4.91 -13.36 -10.30
CA GLY A 97 3.54 -13.85 -10.45
C GLY A 97 2.86 -14.23 -9.14
N HIS A 98 3.43 -13.87 -7.98
CA HIS A 98 2.90 -14.26 -6.67
C HIS A 98 3.30 -13.31 -5.54
N ALA A 99 2.48 -13.25 -4.50
CA ALA A 99 2.71 -12.40 -3.33
C ALA A 99 3.54 -13.09 -2.22
N GLN A 100 4.06 -14.31 -2.46
CA GLN A 100 4.94 -15.01 -1.52
C GLN A 100 6.37 -14.46 -1.53
N VAL A 101 6.60 -13.45 -0.70
CA VAL A 101 7.91 -12.80 -0.61
C VAL A 101 8.89 -13.68 0.18
N SER A 102 9.95 -14.15 -0.51
CA SER A 102 11.05 -14.88 0.13
C SER A 102 11.97 -13.95 0.92
N LYS A 103 12.28 -14.32 2.17
CA LYS A 103 13.23 -13.59 3.03
C LYS A 103 14.63 -13.48 2.41
N ALA A 104 15.03 -14.45 1.59
CA ALA A 104 16.32 -14.44 0.90
C ALA A 104 16.39 -13.39 -0.21
N ARG A 105 15.24 -13.05 -0.83
CA ARG A 105 15.16 -12.06 -1.91
C ARG A 105 14.89 -10.65 -1.39
N ASN A 106 13.87 -10.51 -0.54
CA ASN A 106 13.54 -9.22 0.06
C ASN A 106 13.14 -9.41 1.54
N PRO A 107 14.11 -9.32 2.46
CA PRO A 107 13.86 -9.57 3.88
C PRO A 107 12.92 -8.55 4.51
N GLN A 108 12.98 -7.29 4.10
CA GLN A 108 12.08 -6.24 4.63
C GLN A 108 10.63 -6.49 4.23
N LEU A 109 10.40 -6.76 2.94
CA LEU A 109 9.05 -7.01 2.43
C LEU A 109 8.48 -8.35 2.94
N ALA A 110 9.33 -9.36 3.18
CA ALA A 110 8.91 -10.61 3.81
C ALA A 110 8.43 -10.39 5.26
N ILE A 111 9.16 -9.60 6.05
CA ILE A 111 8.78 -9.24 7.42
C ILE A 111 7.48 -8.43 7.40
N TRP A 112 7.36 -7.46 6.49
CA TRP A 112 6.16 -6.66 6.35
C TRP A 112 4.93 -7.50 5.99
N SER A 113 5.09 -8.48 5.09
CA SER A 113 4.03 -9.42 4.71
C SER A 113 3.57 -10.28 5.89
N GLN A 114 4.51 -10.77 6.70
CA GLN A 114 4.17 -11.50 7.95
C GLN A 114 3.41 -10.61 8.94
N TYR A 115 3.77 -9.34 9.04
CA TYR A 115 3.06 -8.39 9.89
C TYR A 115 1.60 -8.18 9.44
N GLN A 116 1.33 -8.15 8.13
CA GLN A 116 -0.06 -8.05 7.63
C GLN A 116 -0.86 -9.29 8.02
N ARG A 117 -0.32 -10.49 7.79
CA ARG A 117 -0.97 -11.77 8.15
C ARG A 117 -1.27 -11.87 9.66
N ALA A 118 -0.32 -11.47 10.50
CA ALA A 118 -0.49 -11.48 11.95
C ALA A 118 -1.61 -10.54 12.42
N ASN A 119 -1.70 -9.32 11.85
CA ASN A 119 -2.77 -8.39 12.20
C ASN A 119 -4.14 -8.83 11.66
N TYR A 120 -4.18 -9.47 10.50
CA TYR A 120 -5.41 -10.04 9.94
C TYR A 120 -5.93 -11.19 10.82
N LYS A 121 -5.04 -12.08 11.29
CA LYS A 121 -5.41 -13.14 12.23
C LYS A 121 -5.97 -12.58 13.55
N LYS A 122 -5.42 -11.47 14.05
CA LYS A 122 -5.96 -10.78 15.25
C LYS A 122 -7.37 -10.25 15.01
N LEU A 123 -7.62 -9.62 13.87
CA LEU A 123 -8.96 -9.19 13.45
C LEU A 123 -9.93 -10.39 13.42
N GLN A 124 -9.53 -11.51 12.82
CA GLN A 124 -10.35 -12.73 12.76
C GLN A 124 -10.67 -13.31 14.15
N ASN A 125 -9.76 -13.15 15.12
CA ASN A 125 -9.94 -13.59 16.50
C ASN A 125 -10.76 -12.61 17.36
N GLY A 126 -11.31 -11.53 16.78
CA GLY A 126 -12.18 -10.58 17.48
C GLY A 126 -11.46 -9.50 18.28
N ASP A 127 -10.21 -9.19 17.94
CA ASP A 127 -9.47 -8.10 18.58
C ASP A 127 -10.17 -6.74 18.29
N LEU A 128 -10.36 -5.91 19.33
CA LEU A 128 -11.25 -4.74 19.28
C LEU A 128 -10.67 -3.57 18.46
N LEU A 129 -9.35 -3.56 18.20
CA LEU A 129 -8.64 -2.50 17.45
C LEU A 129 -7.49 -3.05 16.60
N PRO A 130 -7.78 -3.73 15.47
CA PRO A 130 -6.73 -4.25 14.60
C PRO A 130 -5.99 -3.10 13.89
N LYS A 131 -4.66 -3.20 13.81
CA LYS A 131 -3.83 -2.24 13.06
C LYS A 131 -4.02 -2.32 11.54
N ILE A 132 -4.65 -3.40 11.07
CA ILE A 132 -5.01 -3.60 9.67
C ILE A 132 -6.47 -3.17 9.45
N THR A 133 -6.70 -2.38 8.41
CA THR A 133 -8.01 -1.84 8.07
C THR A 133 -8.61 -2.57 6.88
N GLU A 134 -9.93 -2.53 6.70
CA GLU A 134 -10.62 -3.12 5.54
C GLU A 134 -10.04 -2.64 4.21
N ARG A 135 -9.69 -1.36 4.11
CA ARG A 135 -9.01 -0.80 2.91
C ARG A 135 -7.69 -1.51 2.60
N LYS A 136 -6.87 -1.80 3.62
CA LYS A 136 -5.59 -2.48 3.43
C LYS A 136 -5.79 -3.93 3.01
N ILE A 137 -6.81 -4.57 3.58
CA ILE A 137 -7.21 -5.92 3.21
C ILE A 137 -7.60 -5.96 1.74
N GLY A 138 -8.51 -5.08 1.31
CA GLY A 138 -8.94 -5.03 -0.10
C GLY A 138 -7.81 -4.73 -1.09
N LEU A 139 -6.86 -3.86 -0.74
CA LEU A 139 -5.68 -3.62 -1.59
C LEU A 139 -4.79 -4.86 -1.72
N LEU A 140 -4.59 -5.59 -0.62
CA LEU A 140 -3.80 -6.82 -0.61
C LEU A 140 -4.53 -7.94 -1.37
N ASP A 141 -5.85 -8.06 -1.24
CA ASP A 141 -6.65 -9.02 -2.00
C ASP A 141 -6.56 -8.80 -3.51
N LEU A 142 -6.56 -7.53 -3.96
CA LEU A 142 -6.43 -7.17 -5.38
C LEU A 142 -5.12 -7.63 -6.02
N VAL A 143 -4.05 -7.79 -5.24
CA VAL A 143 -2.75 -8.28 -5.72
C VAL A 143 -2.55 -9.77 -5.46
N GLY A 144 -3.61 -10.49 -5.08
CA GLY A 144 -3.55 -11.92 -4.77
C GLY A 144 -2.74 -12.22 -3.51
N PHE A 145 -2.77 -11.31 -2.53
CA PHE A 145 -2.02 -11.51 -1.29
C PHE A 145 -2.58 -12.65 -0.46
N GLU A 146 -1.75 -13.67 -0.23
CA GLU A 146 -2.15 -14.85 0.52
C GLU A 146 -2.07 -14.58 2.03
N TRP A 147 -3.23 -14.55 2.68
CA TRP A 147 -3.35 -14.42 4.14
C TRP A 147 -2.94 -15.69 4.89
N ASN A 148 -3.15 -16.85 4.27
CA ASN A 148 -2.88 -18.17 4.86
C ASN A 148 -1.86 -18.96 4.01
N CYS A 149 -0.57 -18.75 4.27
CA CYS A 149 0.49 -19.37 3.46
C CYS A 149 0.51 -20.90 3.50
N SER A 150 0.04 -21.54 4.57
CA SER A 150 0.06 -23.01 4.66
C SER A 150 -0.94 -23.68 3.74
N GLU A 151 -2.07 -23.03 3.49
CA GLU A 151 -3.14 -23.55 2.63
C GLU A 151 -2.79 -23.32 1.16
N TYR A 152 -2.25 -22.14 0.83
CA TYR A 152 -1.90 -21.81 -0.55
C TYR A 152 -0.60 -22.47 -1.03
N SER A 153 0.41 -22.67 -0.15
CA SER A 153 1.59 -23.46 -0.52
C SER A 153 1.21 -24.88 -0.89
N TRP A 154 0.20 -25.45 -0.22
CA TRP A 154 -0.34 -26.76 -0.57
C TRP A 154 -0.99 -26.72 -1.95
N TYR A 155 -1.83 -25.72 -2.26
CA TYR A 155 -2.45 -25.61 -3.59
C TYR A 155 -1.42 -25.44 -4.71
N ARG A 156 -0.35 -24.64 -4.52
CA ARG A 156 0.74 -24.55 -5.50
C ARG A 156 1.50 -25.86 -5.65
N SER A 157 1.90 -26.49 -4.55
CA SER A 157 2.57 -27.80 -4.61
C SER A 157 1.67 -28.87 -5.23
N PHE A 158 0.35 -28.74 -5.09
CA PHE A 158 -0.64 -29.60 -5.71
C PHE A 158 -0.78 -29.32 -7.22
N GLU A 159 -0.83 -28.06 -7.64
CA GLU A 159 -0.81 -27.69 -9.07
C GLU A 159 0.49 -28.13 -9.75
N ASP A 160 1.63 -27.89 -9.12
CA ASP A 160 2.94 -28.34 -9.60
C ASP A 160 2.98 -29.88 -9.72
N LEU A 161 2.34 -30.60 -8.77
CA LEU A 161 2.21 -32.05 -8.83
C LEU A 161 1.27 -32.50 -9.96
N LEU A 162 0.20 -31.76 -10.24
CA LEU A 162 -0.69 -32.05 -11.38
C LEU A 162 0.07 -31.89 -12.70
N ASP A 163 0.88 -30.86 -12.85
CA ASP A 163 1.73 -30.67 -14.03
C ASP A 163 2.78 -31.80 -14.15
N PHE A 164 3.41 -32.20 -13.04
CA PHE A 164 4.32 -33.35 -13.02
C PHE A 164 3.61 -34.67 -13.40
N VAL A 165 2.41 -34.92 -12.88
CA VAL A 165 1.62 -36.10 -13.23
C VAL A 165 1.19 -36.05 -14.70
N LYS A 166 0.89 -34.88 -15.24
CA LYS A 166 0.57 -34.69 -16.66
C LYS A 166 1.77 -34.95 -17.57
N GLU A 167 2.97 -34.59 -17.13
CA GLU A 167 4.22 -34.78 -17.89
C GLU A 167 4.76 -36.22 -17.79
N PHE A 168 4.75 -36.82 -16.59
CA PHE A 168 5.39 -38.11 -16.32
C PHE A 168 4.41 -39.28 -16.11
N GLY A 169 3.10 -39.02 -16.09
CA GLY A 169 2.05 -40.03 -15.94
C GLY A 169 1.92 -40.62 -14.54
N HIS A 170 2.65 -40.11 -13.55
CA HIS A 170 2.63 -40.62 -12.18
C HIS A 170 3.02 -39.55 -11.14
N ALA A 171 2.67 -39.75 -9.86
CA ALA A 171 2.97 -38.82 -8.76
C ALA A 171 4.29 -39.12 -8.01
N ARG A 172 5.16 -39.99 -8.54
CA ARG A 172 6.43 -40.36 -7.88
C ARG A 172 7.53 -39.33 -8.19
N VAL A 173 7.53 -38.21 -7.46
CA VAL A 173 8.53 -37.16 -7.63
C VAL A 173 9.89 -37.61 -7.03
N PRO A 174 11.01 -37.49 -7.77
CA PRO A 174 12.35 -37.84 -7.25
C PRO A 174 12.79 -36.95 -6.08
N LYS A 175 13.59 -37.52 -5.17
CA LYS A 175 14.21 -36.83 -4.01
C LYS A 175 15.05 -35.60 -4.38
N VAL A 176 15.51 -35.51 -5.63
CA VAL A 176 16.24 -34.38 -6.17
C VAL A 176 15.59 -34.01 -7.50
N TYR A 177 14.59 -33.15 -7.46
CA TYR A 177 13.94 -32.62 -8.66
C TYR A 177 14.44 -31.20 -8.95
N LEU A 178 15.47 -31.11 -9.81
CA LEU A 178 16.16 -29.85 -10.11
C LEU A 178 15.32 -28.86 -10.91
N HIS A 179 14.26 -29.32 -11.59
CA HIS A 179 13.34 -28.46 -12.34
C HIS A 179 12.32 -27.73 -11.46
N ASN A 180 11.94 -28.30 -10.31
CA ASN A 180 11.09 -27.63 -9.31
C ASN A 180 11.48 -28.12 -7.89
N PRO A 181 12.51 -27.52 -7.26
CA PRO A 181 12.99 -27.95 -5.94
C PRO A 181 11.92 -27.99 -4.83
N PRO A 182 10.91 -27.08 -4.80
CA PRO A 182 9.76 -27.18 -3.90
C PRO A 182 8.92 -28.47 -3.99
N LEU A 183 8.96 -29.20 -5.10
CA LEU A 183 8.23 -30.46 -5.30
C LEU A 183 9.00 -31.71 -4.84
N ALA A 184 10.30 -31.59 -4.57
CA ALA A 184 11.12 -32.74 -4.18
C ALA A 184 10.75 -33.23 -2.77
N LEU A 185 10.48 -34.54 -2.64
CA LEU A 185 10.10 -35.22 -1.39
C LEU A 185 11.30 -35.71 -0.58
#